data_AF-A0A101FR02-F1
#
_entry.id   AF-A0A101FR02-F1
#
_cell.length_a   1.000
_cell.length_b   1.000
_cell.length_c   1.000
_cell.angle_alpha   90.00
_cell.angle_beta   90.00
_cell.angle_gamma   90.00
#
_symmetry.space_group_name_H-M   'P 1'
#
loop_
_entity.id
_entity.type
_entity.pdbx_description
1 polymer ?
#
loop_
_entity_poly.entity_id
_entity_poly.type
_entity_poly.pdbx_seq_one_letter_code
_entity_poly.pdbx_strand_id
1 'polypeptide(L)' 'MRDAEEARLSGLWQHERKLAARGYTLVCGVDEAGRGPLAGPVVAAAVILRDCRRLEGLNDSKRLTPRQREQLALRIKEAA' A
#
# COMPACT_ATOMS: atom_id res chain seq x y z
N MET A 1 16.44 13.66 4.76
CA MET A 1 15.01 13.35 5.05
C MET A 1 14.30 12.76 3.83
N ARG A 2 14.33 13.42 2.66
CA ARG A 2 13.76 12.87 1.41
C ARG A 2 14.40 11.55 0.97
N ASP A 3 15.72 11.46 1.01
CA ASP A 3 16.44 10.26 0.56
C ASP A 3 16.16 9.02 1.42
N ALA A 4 15.95 9.21 2.72
CA ALA A 4 15.61 8.13 3.65
C ALA A 4 14.18 7.61 3.42
N GLU A 5 13.24 8.50 3.13
CA GLU A 5 11.86 8.13 2.82
C GLU A 5 11.77 7.42 1.45
N GLU A 6 12.50 7.90 0.45
CA GLU A 6 12.58 7.25 -0.85
C GLU A 6 13.20 5.85 -0.75
N ALA A 7 14.27 5.68 0.03
CA ALA A 7 14.85 4.38 0.30
C ALA A 7 13.85 3.42 0.99
N ARG A 8 13.08 3.93 1.96
CA ARG A 8 12.05 3.15 2.67
C ARG A 8 10.94 2.71 1.72
N LEU A 9 10.40 3.62 0.91
CA LEU A 9 9.35 3.32 -0.07
C LEU A 9 9.87 2.32 -1.12
N SER A 10 11.09 2.51 -1.62
CA SER A 10 11.75 1.55 -2.52
C SER A 10 11.86 0.15 -1.89
N GLY A 11 12.07 0.08 -0.58
CA GLY A 11 12.11 -1.17 0.19
C GLY A 11 10.77 -1.90 0.27
N LEU A 12 9.63 -1.20 0.22
CA LEU A 12 8.30 -1.84 0.23
C LEU A 12 8.01 -2.60 -1.08
N TRP A 13 8.70 -2.28 -2.18
CA TRP A 13 8.45 -2.83 -3.54
C TRP A 13 9.30 -4.06 -3.87
N GLN A 14 9.90 -4.69 -2.88
CA GLN A 14 10.78 -5.84 -3.10
C GLN A 14 10.06 -7.01 -3.79
N HIS A 15 8.79 -7.24 -3.48
CA HIS A 15 8.01 -8.35 -4.05
C HIS A 15 7.61 -8.06 -5.50
N GLU A 16 7.10 -6.87 -5.77
CA GLU A 16 6.71 -6.38 -7.09
C GLU A 16 7.90 -6.42 -8.04
N ARG A 17 9.09 -5.97 -7.59
CA ARG A 17 10.32 -6.02 -8.40
C ARG A 17 10.72 -7.46 -8.76
N LYS A 18 10.63 -8.39 -7.80
CA LYS A 18 10.91 -9.81 -8.05
C LYS A 18 9.93 -10.41 -9.06
N LEU A 19 8.65 -10.03 -9.00
CA LEU A 19 7.63 -10.47 -9.94
C LEU A 19 7.80 -9.83 -11.33
N ALA A 20 8.13 -8.53 -11.39
CA ALA A 20 8.44 -7.84 -12.63
C ALA A 20 9.66 -8.48 -13.34
N ALA A 21 10.70 -8.86 -12.59
CA ALA A 21 11.85 -9.59 -13.13
C ALA A 21 11.48 -10.96 -13.72
N ARG A 22 10.32 -11.54 -13.34
CA ARG A 22 9.78 -12.78 -13.90
C ARG A 22 8.79 -12.54 -15.05
N GLY A 23 8.64 -11.29 -15.52
CA GLY A 23 7.76 -10.92 -16.64
C GLY A 23 6.33 -10.56 -16.25
N TYR A 24 5.98 -10.54 -14.96
CA TYR A 24 4.64 -10.11 -14.53
C TYR A 24 4.53 -8.60 -14.57
N THR A 25 3.53 -8.08 -15.29
CA THR A 25 3.33 -6.64 -15.49
C THR A 25 2.22 -6.05 -14.61
N LEU A 26 1.35 -6.90 -14.06
CA LEU A 26 0.25 -6.53 -13.17
C LEU A 26 0.38 -7.31 -11.88
N VAL A 27 0.77 -6.61 -10.81
CA VAL A 27 0.88 -7.18 -9.46
C VAL A 27 -0.16 -6.51 -8.58
N CYS A 28 -1.05 -7.31 -8.01
CA CYS A 28 -2.10 -6.84 -7.12
C CYS A 28 -1.73 -7.15 -5.67
N GLY A 29 -1.71 -6.13 -4.82
CA GLY A 29 -1.69 -6.30 -3.37
C GLY A 29 -3.11 -6.52 -2.85
N VAL A 30 -3.26 -7.39 -1.85
CA VAL A 30 -4.54 -7.68 -1.20
C VAL A 30 -4.36 -7.67 0.32
N ASP A 31 -5.36 -7.15 1.03
CA ASP A 31 -5.40 -7.14 2.49
C ASP A 31 -6.85 -7.08 3.01
N GLU A 32 -7.09 -7.54 4.24
CA GLU A 32 -8.39 -7.52 4.89
C GLU A 32 -8.40 -6.78 6.24
N ALA A 33 -9.56 -6.22 6.58
CA ALA A 33 -9.83 -5.63 7.88
C ALA A 33 -11.16 -6.15 8.44
N GLY A 34 -11.24 -6.25 9.77
CA GLY A 34 -12.48 -6.66 10.45
C GLY A 34 -12.58 -8.15 10.81
N ARG A 35 -11.49 -8.93 10.71
CA ARG A 35 -11.49 -10.36 11.10
C ARG A 35 -11.64 -10.61 12.62
N GLY A 36 -11.23 -9.65 13.45
CA GLY A 36 -11.18 -9.79 14.92
C GLY A 36 -12.41 -9.32 15.72
N PRO A 37 -13.12 -8.25 15.33
CA PRO A 37 -14.31 -7.78 16.05
C PRO A 37 -15.43 -8.83 16.14
N LEU A 38 -16.27 -8.72 17.19
CA LEU A 38 -17.44 -9.59 17.40
C LEU A 38 -18.62 -9.28 16.45
N ALA A 39 -18.63 -8.09 15.87
CA ALA A 39 -19.68 -7.60 14.99
C ALA A 39 -19.09 -6.67 13.92
N GLY A 40 -19.80 -6.56 12.80
CA GLY A 40 -19.37 -5.84 11.61
C GLY A 40 -18.81 -6.78 10.52
N PRO A 41 -18.79 -6.33 9.26
CA PRO A 41 -18.29 -7.15 8.16
C PRO A 41 -16.76 -7.23 8.17
N VAL A 42 -16.24 -8.31 7.58
CA VAL A 42 -14.86 -8.35 7.08
C VAL A 42 -14.86 -7.68 5.71
N VAL A 43 -13.94 -6.74 5.50
CA VAL A 43 -13.77 -6.03 4.22
C VAL A 43 -12.37 -6.31 3.70
N ALA A 44 -12.27 -6.67 2.42
CA ALA A 44 -11.01 -6.83 1.72
C ALA A 44 -10.86 -5.81 0.59
N ALA A 45 -9.62 -5.44 0.28
CA ALA A 45 -9.28 -4.59 -0.84
C ALA A 45 -8.23 -5.24 -1.73
N ALA A 46 -8.27 -4.94 -3.02
CA ALA A 46 -7.32 -5.38 -4.03
C ALA A 46 -6.86 -4.15 -4.82
N VAL A 47 -5.56 -3.89 -4.86
CA VAL A 47 -5.00 -2.69 -5.49
C VAL A 47 -3.76 -3.05 -6.32
N ILE A 48 -3.73 -2.60 -7.57
CA ILE A 48 -2.55 -2.64 -8.43
C ILE A 48 -1.91 -1.26 -8.41
N LEU A 49 -0.71 -1.12 -7.85
CA LEU A 49 0.01 0.16 -7.78
C LEU A 49 1.21 0.15 -8.73
N ARG A 50 1.25 1.09 -9.67
CA ARG A 50 2.32 1.19 -10.68
C ARG A 50 3.52 2.03 -10.25
N ASP A 51 3.33 3.05 -9.39
CA ASP A 51 4.41 3.92 -8.93
C ASP A 51 4.27 4.34 -7.46
N CYS A 52 5.11 3.78 -6.60
CA CYS A 52 5.16 4.07 -5.17
C CYS A 52 5.70 5.46 -4.82
N ARG A 53 6.50 6.07 -5.72
CA ARG A 53 7.16 7.34 -5.44
C ARG A 53 6.15 8.47 -5.25
N ARG A 54 4.93 8.28 -5.77
CA ARG A 54 3.81 9.21 -5.60
C ARG A 54 3.06 9.05 -4.27
N LEU A 55 3.38 8.04 -3.46
CA LEU A 55 2.69 7.69 -2.20
C LEU A 55 3.57 7.91 -0.96
N GLU A 56 4.20 9.08 -0.86
CA GLU A 56 4.92 9.53 0.35
C GLU A 56 4.11 9.28 1.63
N GLY A 57 4.77 8.71 2.65
CA GLY A 57 4.15 8.36 3.93
C GLY A 57 3.43 7.01 3.94
N LEU A 58 3.32 6.30 2.81
CA LEU A 58 2.72 4.96 2.78
C LEU A 58 3.47 4.00 3.70
N ASN A 59 2.74 3.34 4.59
CA ASN A 59 3.29 2.44 5.61
C ASN A 59 2.20 1.49 6.09
N ASP A 60 2.54 0.58 6.99
CA ASP A 60 1.57 -0.25 7.72
C ASP A 60 0.47 0.64 8.33
N SER A 61 -0.79 0.31 8.05
CA SER A 61 -1.95 1.12 8.43
C SER A 61 -2.08 1.31 9.94
N LYS A 62 -1.54 0.40 10.75
CA LYS A 62 -1.52 0.47 12.22
C LYS A 62 -0.52 1.50 12.72
N ARG A 63 0.47 1.88 11.91
CA ARG A 63 1.47 2.91 12.23
C ARG A 63 1.04 4.31 11.81
N LEU A 64 -0.09 4.44 11.14
CA LEU A 64 -0.63 5.71 10.64
C LEU A 64 -1.73 6.23 11.55
N THR A 65 -1.80 7.56 11.69
CA THR A 65 -2.96 8.21 12.32
C THR A 65 -4.20 8.07 11.42
N PRO A 66 -5.42 8.17 11.98
CA PRO A 66 -6.65 8.12 11.18
C PRO A 66 -6.65 9.12 10.01
N ARG A 67 -6.21 10.37 10.27
CA ARG A 67 -6.10 11.41 9.24
C ARG A 67 -5.11 11.06 8.14
N GLN A 68 -3.95 10.50 8.47
CA GLN A 68 -2.97 10.06 7.47
C GLN A 68 -3.53 8.93 6.61
N ARG A 69 -4.27 7.99 7.21
CA ARG A 69 -4.91 6.90 6.46
C ARG A 69 -5.94 7.42 5.46
N GLU A 70 -6.78 8.37 5.86
CA GLU A 70 -7.78 8.97 4.97
C GLU A 70 -7.12 9.67 3.78
N GLN A 71 -6.07 10.47 4.04
CA GLN A 71 -5.32 11.15 2.98
C GLN A 71 -4.63 10.17 2.04
N LEU A 72 -4.00 9.12 2.58
CA LEU A 72 -3.37 8.08 1.77
C LEU A 72 -4.40 7.27 0.98
N ALA A 73 -5.57 6.97 1.55
CA ALA A 73 -6.62 6.25 0.85
C ALA A 73 -7.10 7.00 -0.41
N LEU A 74 -7.21 8.33 -0.36
CA LEU A 74 -7.51 9.14 -1.54
C LEU A 74 -6.41 9.04 -2.59
N ARG A 75 -5.15 9.26 -2.20
CA ARG A 75 -3.99 9.18 -3.11
C ARG A 75 -3.81 7.80 -3.73
N ILE A 76 -4.09 6.74 -2.97
CA ILE A 76 -4.05 5.35 -3.46
C ILE A 76 -5.13 5.14 -4.52
N LYS A 77 -6.36 5.62 -4.28
CA LYS A 77 -7.45 5.53 -5.26
C LYS A 77 -7.17 6.30 -6.55
N GLU A 78 -6.46 7.42 -6.47
CA GLU A 78 -6.04 8.21 -7.64
C GLU A 78 -4.87 7.57 -8.42
N ALA A 79 -4.04 6.78 -7.72
CA ALA A 79 -2.83 6.18 -8.29
C ALA A 79 -2.99 4.73 -8.76
N ALA A 80 -4.10 4.07 -8.41
CA ALA A 80 -4.46 2.72 -8.81
C ALA A 80 -5.15 2.71 -10.18
#